data_AF-A0A1T4KJF0-F1
#
_entry.id   AF-A0A1T4KJF0-F1
#
_cell.length_a   1.000
_cell.length_b   1.000
_cell.length_c   1.000
_cell.angle_alpha   90.00
_cell.angle_beta   90.00
_cell.angle_gamma   90.00
#
_symmetry.space_group_name_H-M   'P 1'
#
loop_
_entity.id
_entity.type
_entity.pdbx_description
1 polymer ?
#
loop_
_entity_poly.entity_id
_entity_poly.type
_entity_poly.pdbx_seq_one_letter_code
_entity_poly.pdbx_strand_id
1 'polypeptide(L)'
;MLMNRDIVYWTEHYVRKNSGEDCPRGILSDSLFIVSLCSLFNLLTIVYIVEFYTGCRILQYLPIKSKNEPASWLYAILLILPILVFIYCRYYRGERLDRILNDYEQQSPQRLQLGKFIFWSYEIITWGGFTPFLISFSNIDPKGTNDSYEFIRGHHMDWIA
;
A
#
# COMPACT_ATOMS: atom_id res chain seq x y z
N MET A 1 -9.80 -9.23 -14.66
CA MET A 1 -8.74 -8.41 -14.03
C MET A 1 -8.27 -9.12 -12.76
N LEU A 2 -7.15 -9.85 -12.87
CA LEU A 2 -6.65 -10.86 -11.93
C LEU A 2 -5.68 -10.32 -10.86
N MET A 3 -5.40 -9.01 -10.87
CA MET A 3 -4.32 -8.37 -10.11
C MET A 3 -4.41 -8.52 -8.59
N ASN A 4 -5.61 -8.61 -8.02
CA ASN A 4 -5.78 -8.63 -6.56
C ASN A 4 -5.77 -10.04 -5.95
N ARG A 5 -6.01 -11.11 -6.71
CA ARG A 5 -5.99 -12.49 -6.15
C ARG A 5 -4.56 -13.00 -5.99
N ASP A 6 -3.69 -12.68 -6.95
CA ASP A 6 -2.26 -13.03 -6.89
C ASP A 6 -1.61 -12.43 -5.63
N ILE A 7 -1.86 -11.14 -5.36
CA ILE A 7 -1.31 -10.43 -4.19
C ILE A 7 -1.85 -11.06 -2.90
N VAL A 8 -3.17 -11.20 -2.77
CA VAL A 8 -3.78 -11.79 -1.55
C VAL A 8 -3.27 -13.20 -1.28
N TYR A 9 -3.19 -14.05 -2.32
CA TYR A 9 -2.67 -15.41 -2.18
C TYR A 9 -1.22 -15.42 -1.70
N TRP A 10 -0.33 -14.67 -2.36
CA TRP A 10 1.09 -14.68 -2.02
C TRP A 10 1.39 -14.00 -0.69
N THR A 11 0.65 -12.96 -0.31
CA THR A 11 0.75 -12.37 1.03
C THR A 11 0.30 -13.36 2.10
N GLU A 12 -0.85 -14.00 1.95
CA GLU A 12 -1.34 -15.02 2.90
C GLU A 12 -0.37 -16.20 2.99
N HIS A 13 0.13 -16.68 1.86
CA HIS A 13 1.10 -17.78 1.80
C HIS A 13 2.42 -17.40 2.49
N TYR A 14 2.92 -16.18 2.28
CA TYR A 14 4.14 -15.69 2.90
C TYR A 14 3.99 -15.50 4.41
N VAL A 15 2.89 -14.91 4.86
CA VAL A 15 2.58 -14.77 6.28
C VAL A 15 2.52 -16.16 6.93
N ARG A 16 1.67 -17.07 6.43
CA ARG A 16 1.53 -18.43 6.97
C ARG A 16 2.85 -19.20 7.02
N LYS A 17 3.71 -19.03 6.03
CA LYS A 17 5.03 -19.69 6.00
C LYS A 17 5.96 -19.17 7.11
N ASN A 18 5.83 -17.91 7.50
CA ASN A 18 6.73 -17.26 8.46
C ASN A 18 6.16 -17.17 9.89
N SER A 19 4.85 -17.34 10.08
CA SER A 19 4.20 -17.17 11.38
C SER A 19 4.37 -18.33 12.37
N GLY A 20 4.91 -19.49 11.95
CA GLY A 20 4.78 -20.72 12.75
C GLY A 20 3.31 -21.15 12.84
N GLU A 21 3.04 -22.39 13.27
CA GLU A 21 1.69 -23.00 13.21
C GLU A 21 0.57 -22.12 13.82
N ASP A 22 -0.58 -22.14 13.14
CA ASP A 22 -1.88 -21.61 13.54
C ASP A 22 -2.00 -20.09 13.79
N CYS A 23 -1.71 -19.30 12.76
CA CYS A 23 -2.25 -17.94 12.69
C CYS A 23 -3.78 -18.02 12.49
N PRO A 24 -4.61 -17.41 13.37
CA PRO A 24 -6.05 -17.56 13.30
C PRO A 24 -6.61 -17.02 11.98
N ARG A 25 -7.26 -17.89 11.18
CA ARG A 25 -8.08 -17.47 10.04
C ARG A 25 -9.21 -16.59 10.57
N GLY A 26 -9.14 -15.28 10.34
CA GLY A 26 -10.11 -14.37 10.92
C GLY A 26 -10.10 -12.97 10.33
N ILE A 27 -11.00 -12.15 10.87
CA ILE A 27 -11.25 -10.73 10.52
C ILE A 27 -10.00 -9.85 10.69
N LEU A 28 -8.99 -10.33 11.42
CA LEU A 28 -7.74 -9.63 11.73
C LEU A 28 -6.51 -10.47 11.32
N SER A 29 -6.54 -11.09 10.13
CA SER A 29 -5.34 -11.75 9.59
C SER A 29 -4.24 -10.72 9.31
N ASP A 30 -2.99 -11.00 9.68
CA ASP A 30 -1.83 -10.15 9.37
C ASP A 30 -1.71 -9.89 7.86
N SER A 31 -2.11 -10.85 7.03
CA SER A 31 -2.10 -10.67 5.59
C SER A 31 -3.11 -9.62 5.12
N LEU A 32 -4.29 -9.56 5.74
CA LEU A 32 -5.30 -8.53 5.45
C LEU A 32 -4.74 -7.14 5.76
N PHE A 33 -4.05 -7.00 6.89
CA PHE A 33 -3.39 -5.74 7.26
C PHE A 33 -2.30 -5.35 6.28
N ILE A 34 -1.42 -6.29 5.90
CA ILE A 34 -0.34 -6.05 4.93
C ILE A 34 -0.92 -5.59 3.59
N VAL A 35 -1.89 -6.33 3.02
CA VAL A 35 -2.51 -5.96 1.73
C VAL A 35 -3.21 -4.59 1.83
N SER A 36 -3.84 -4.28 2.97
CA SER A 36 -4.49 -2.99 3.20
C SER A 36 -3.49 -1.84 3.30
N LEU A 37 -2.38 -2.04 3.99
CA LEU A 37 -1.29 -1.07 4.09
C LEU A 37 -0.63 -0.80 2.74
N CYS A 38 -0.28 -1.85 1.98
CA CYS A 38 0.28 -1.68 0.64
C CYS A 38 -0.70 -0.94 -0.28
N SER A 39 -2.00 -1.23 -0.18
CA SER A 39 -3.04 -0.52 -0.94
C SER A 39 -3.11 0.96 -0.57
N LEU A 40 -3.03 1.29 0.74
CA LEU A 40 -2.99 2.66 1.20
C LEU A 40 -1.75 3.40 0.69
N PHE A 41 -0.57 2.80 0.76
CA PHE A 41 0.68 3.40 0.27
C PHE A 41 0.64 3.68 -1.23
N ASN A 42 0.09 2.75 -2.01
CA ASN A 42 -0.11 2.96 -3.45
C ASN A 42 -1.08 4.11 -3.71
N LEU A 43 -2.17 4.20 -2.96
CA LEU A 43 -3.14 5.29 -3.11
C LEU A 43 -2.51 6.66 -2.77
N LEU A 44 -1.76 6.73 -1.66
CA LEU A 44 -1.02 7.94 -1.27
C LEU A 44 0.04 8.32 -2.31
N THR A 45 0.74 7.34 -2.88
CA THR A 45 1.74 7.57 -3.93
C THR A 45 1.09 8.12 -5.20
N ILE A 46 -0.08 7.58 -5.60
CA ILE A 46 -0.86 8.11 -6.74
C ILE A 46 -1.31 9.54 -6.47
N VAL A 47 -1.85 9.83 -5.28
CA VAL A 47 -2.25 11.19 -4.90
C VAL A 47 -1.06 12.14 -4.97
N TYR A 48 0.10 11.74 -4.46
CA TYR A 48 1.32 12.53 -4.54
C TYR A 48 1.76 12.81 -5.98
N ILE A 49 1.72 11.80 -6.87
CA ILE A 49 2.02 11.99 -8.28
C ILE A 49 1.05 12.99 -8.91
N VAL A 50 -0.25 12.87 -8.64
CA VAL A 50 -1.26 13.81 -9.14
C VAL A 50 -0.99 15.23 -8.63
N GLU A 51 -0.68 15.40 -7.34
CA GLU A 51 -0.31 16.70 -6.77
C GLU A 51 0.93 17.30 -7.43
N PHE A 52 1.95 16.47 -7.66
CA PHE A 52 3.17 16.91 -8.32
C PHE A 52 2.90 17.51 -9.71
N TYR A 53 2.06 16.84 -10.51
CA TYR A 53 1.71 17.27 -11.87
C TYR A 53 0.66 18.38 -11.94
N THR A 54 -0.28 18.44 -10.99
CA THR A 54 -1.38 19.42 -11.00
C THR A 54 -1.08 20.67 -10.17
N GLY A 55 -0.10 20.62 -9.27
CA GLY A 55 0.17 21.66 -8.28
C GLY A 55 -0.86 21.72 -7.14
N CYS A 56 -1.85 20.82 -7.13
CA CYS A 56 -2.76 20.69 -5.99
C CYS A 56 -2.00 20.22 -4.75
N ARG A 57 -2.46 20.63 -3.56
CA ARG A 57 -1.87 20.23 -2.27
C ARG A 57 -2.95 19.64 -1.39
N ILE A 58 -3.35 18.40 -1.63
CA ILE A 58 -4.41 17.71 -0.90
C ILE A 58 -3.82 17.05 0.36
N LEU A 59 -2.62 16.47 0.25
CA LEU A 59 -1.89 15.75 1.30
C LEU A 59 -1.51 16.65 2.48
N GLN A 60 -1.24 17.94 2.24
CA GLN A 60 -0.95 18.91 3.33
C GLN A 60 -2.15 19.10 4.28
N TYR A 61 -3.37 18.80 3.82
CA TYR A 61 -4.58 18.91 4.64
C TYR A 61 -4.90 17.63 5.40
N LEU A 62 -4.13 16.55 5.22
CA LEU A 62 -4.25 15.37 6.06
C LEU A 62 -3.77 15.72 7.47
N PRO A 63 -4.64 15.61 8.49
CA PRO A 63 -4.33 15.99 9.87
C PRO A 63 -3.51 14.90 10.61
N ILE A 64 -2.47 14.38 9.94
CA ILE A 64 -1.52 13.42 10.49
C ILE A 64 -0.19 14.15 10.63
N LYS A 65 -0.01 14.81 11.77
CA LYS A 65 1.11 15.72 12.02
C LYS A 65 2.23 15.08 12.81
N SER A 66 1.91 14.18 13.74
CA SER A 66 2.90 13.57 14.63
C SER A 66 2.44 12.23 15.17
N LYS A 67 3.39 11.29 15.28
CA LYS A 67 3.20 10.00 15.94
C LYS A 67 2.87 10.11 17.44
N ASN A 68 3.13 11.27 18.06
CA ASN A 68 2.86 11.50 19.48
C ASN A 68 1.46 12.08 19.72
N GLU A 69 0.75 12.50 18.67
CA GLU A 69 -0.58 13.10 18.78
C GLU A 69 -1.67 12.04 18.62
N PRO A 70 -2.54 11.82 19.64
CA PRO A 70 -3.63 10.85 19.56
C PRO A 70 -4.59 11.11 18.38
N ALA A 71 -4.82 12.38 18.05
CA ALA A 71 -5.65 12.76 16.90
C ALA A 71 -5.07 12.24 15.58
N SER A 72 -3.75 12.30 15.40
CA SER A 72 -3.09 11.80 14.18
C SER A 72 -3.32 10.29 14.00
N TRP A 73 -3.33 9.52 15.09
CA TRP A 73 -3.68 8.09 15.06
C TRP A 73 -5.13 7.84 14.69
N LEU A 74 -6.07 8.64 15.22
CA LEU A 74 -7.48 8.53 14.86
C LEU A 74 -7.67 8.75 13.35
N TYR A 75 -7.01 9.76 12.78
CA TYR A 75 -7.08 10.02 11.35
C TYR A 75 -6.41 8.93 10.51
N ALA A 76 -5.29 8.38 10.96
CA ALA A 76 -4.67 7.23 10.29
C ALA A 76 -5.62 6.01 10.26
N ILE A 77 -6.32 5.75 11.38
CA ILE A 77 -7.34 4.70 11.46
C ILE A 77 -8.50 4.98 10.49
N LEU A 78 -8.99 6.23 10.45
CA LEU A 78 -10.08 6.61 9.54
C LEU A 78 -9.69 6.47 8.06
N LEU A 79 -8.41 6.63 7.71
CA LEU A 79 -7.91 6.41 6.35
C LEU A 79 -7.81 4.92 6.00
N ILE A 80 -7.26 4.09 6.89
CA ILE A 80 -7.04 2.67 6.59
C ILE A 80 -8.31 1.83 6.71
N LEU A 81 -9.22 2.18 7.63
CA LEU A 81 -10.45 1.41 7.90
C LEU A 81 -11.32 1.14 6.65
N PRO A 82 -11.65 2.13 5.79
CA PRO A 82 -12.45 1.86 4.59
C PRO A 82 -11.73 0.91 3.62
N ILE A 83 -10.41 1.02 3.49
CA ILE A 83 -9.59 0.14 2.65
C ILE A 83 -9.63 -1.29 3.20
N LEU A 84 -9.43 -1.43 4.52
CA LEU A 84 -9.47 -2.71 5.22
C LEU A 84 -10.83 -3.39 5.06
N VAL A 85 -11.93 -2.66 5.29
CA VAL A 85 -13.29 -3.19 5.11
C VAL A 85 -13.54 -3.61 3.67
N PHE A 86 -13.07 -2.83 2.69
CA PHE A 86 -13.19 -3.17 1.27
C PHE A 86 -12.46 -4.47 0.92
N ILE A 87 -11.18 -4.60 1.31
CA ILE A 87 -10.37 -5.79 1.05
C ILE A 87 -10.94 -7.00 1.78
N TYR A 88 -11.37 -6.81 3.04
CA TYR A 88 -12.02 -7.87 3.82
C TYR A 88 -13.26 -8.39 3.09
N CYS A 89 -14.19 -7.50 2.75
CA CYS A 89 -15.41 -7.88 2.05
C CYS A 89 -15.11 -8.57 0.72
N ARG A 90 -14.08 -8.12 0.00
CA ARG A 90 -13.76 -8.59 -1.35
C ARG A 90 -13.05 -9.94 -1.38
N TYR A 91 -12.17 -10.22 -0.41
CA TYR A 91 -11.25 -11.36 -0.45
C TYR A 91 -11.28 -12.24 0.81
N TYR A 92 -11.47 -11.67 2.00
CA TYR A 92 -11.36 -12.41 3.28
C TYR A 92 -12.70 -12.81 3.89
N ARG A 93 -13.82 -12.33 3.36
CA ARG A 93 -15.14 -12.60 3.92
C ARG A 93 -15.61 -14.03 3.67
N GLY A 94 -15.87 -14.76 4.77
CA GLY A 94 -16.36 -16.15 4.74
C GLY A 94 -15.39 -17.07 4.00
N GLU A 95 -15.91 -17.99 3.21
CA GLU A 95 -15.12 -18.98 2.45
C GLU A 95 -14.43 -18.39 1.19
N ARG A 96 -14.36 -17.06 1.03
CA ARG A 96 -13.74 -16.45 -0.16
C ARG A 96 -12.24 -16.64 -0.17
N LEU A 97 -11.58 -16.47 0.98
CA LEU A 97 -10.14 -16.66 1.08
C LEU A 97 -9.77 -18.11 0.81
N ASP A 98 -10.46 -19.05 1.46
CA ASP A 98 -10.23 -20.48 1.27
C ASP A 98 -10.41 -20.90 -0.18
N ARG A 99 -11.44 -20.39 -0.87
CA ARG A 99 -11.60 -20.61 -2.32
C ARG A 99 -10.43 -20.07 -3.13
N ILE A 100 -9.93 -18.87 -2.83
CA ILE A 100 -8.77 -18.31 -3.52
C ILE A 100 -7.54 -19.19 -3.29
N LEU A 101 -7.31 -19.66 -2.06
CA LEU A 101 -6.18 -20.55 -1.75
C LEU A 101 -6.29 -21.87 -2.52
N ASN A 102 -7.45 -22.53 -2.44
CA ASN A 102 -7.69 -23.81 -3.12
C ASN A 102 -7.59 -23.68 -4.65
N ASP A 103 -8.17 -22.62 -5.23
CA ASP A 103 -8.09 -22.34 -6.67
C ASP A 103 -6.64 -22.13 -7.13
N TYR A 104 -5.78 -21.58 -6.28
CA TYR A 104 -4.38 -21.33 -6.59
C TYR A 104 -3.51 -22.57 -6.44
N GLU A 105 -3.77 -23.41 -5.45
CA GLU A 105 -3.07 -24.69 -5.27
C GLU A 105 -3.29 -25.65 -6.45
N GLN A 106 -4.42 -25.54 -7.13
CA GLN A 106 -4.75 -26.33 -8.33
C GLN A 106 -4.14 -25.76 -9.63
N GLN A 107 -3.50 -24.59 -9.60
CA GLN A 107 -2.92 -23.98 -10.80
C GLN A 107 -1.60 -24.64 -11.20
N SER A 108 -1.28 -24.53 -12.49
CA SER A 108 -0.02 -25.05 -13.01
C SER A 108 1.19 -24.36 -12.36
N PRO A 109 2.35 -25.05 -12.24
CA PRO A 109 3.56 -24.47 -11.67
C PRO A 109 3.98 -23.16 -12.35
N GLN A 110 3.80 -23.07 -13.67
CA GLN A 110 4.10 -21.85 -14.44
C GLN A 110 3.21 -20.68 -14.02
N ARG A 111 1.91 -20.91 -13.81
CA ARG A 111 0.98 -19.86 -13.38
C ARG A 111 1.27 -19.40 -11.95
N LEU A 112 1.66 -20.31 -11.06
CA LEU A 112 2.13 -19.99 -9.71
C LEU A 112 3.38 -19.12 -9.73
N GLN A 113 4.38 -19.47 -10.57
CA GLN A 113 5.58 -18.65 -10.75
C GLN A 113 5.24 -17.24 -11.28
N LEU A 114 4.33 -17.13 -12.24
CA LEU A 114 3.86 -15.83 -12.72
C LEU A 114 3.18 -15.02 -11.60
N GLY A 115 2.32 -15.65 -10.81
CA GLY A 115 1.69 -15.00 -9.65
C GLY A 115 2.73 -14.49 -8.65
N LYS A 116 3.78 -15.29 -8.40
CA LYS A 116 4.88 -14.90 -7.51
C LYS A 116 5.65 -13.71 -8.05
N PHE A 117 5.92 -13.69 -9.35
CA PHE A 117 6.58 -12.57 -10.02
C PHE A 117 5.74 -11.29 -9.93
N ILE A 118 4.42 -11.38 -10.17
CA ILE A 118 3.49 -10.26 -10.00
C ILE A 118 3.52 -9.73 -8.57
N PHE A 119 3.47 -10.62 -7.57
CA PHE A 119 3.54 -10.24 -6.16
C PHE A 119 4.83 -9.47 -5.83
N TRP A 120 6.00 -9.99 -6.20
CA TRP A 120 7.26 -9.30 -5.92
C TRP A 120 7.40 -7.98 -6.67
N SER A 121 6.91 -7.93 -7.92
CA SER A 121 6.89 -6.68 -8.69
C SER A 121 6.01 -5.64 -8.00
N TYR A 122 4.84 -6.05 -7.50
CA TYR A 122 3.94 -5.19 -6.75
C TYR A 122 4.59 -4.65 -5.48
N GLU A 123 5.24 -5.51 -4.69
CA GLU A 123 5.95 -5.07 -3.47
C GLU A 123 7.07 -4.09 -3.80
N ILE A 124 7.92 -4.39 -4.80
CA ILE A 124 9.01 -3.49 -5.22
C ILE A 124 8.48 -2.13 -5.65
N ILE A 125 7.40 -2.08 -6.44
CA ILE A 125 6.78 -0.82 -6.88
C ILE A 125 6.17 -0.07 -5.70
N THR A 126 5.48 -0.78 -4.81
CA THR A 126 4.82 -0.18 -3.64
C THR A 126 5.85 0.48 -2.71
N TRP A 127 6.88 -0.25 -2.32
CA TRP A 127 7.94 0.26 -1.45
C TRP A 127 8.84 1.27 -2.15
N GLY A 128 9.17 1.02 -3.42
CA GLY A 128 10.00 1.89 -4.24
C GLY A 128 9.33 3.24 -4.56
N GLY A 129 8.02 3.27 -4.78
CA GLY A 129 7.24 4.50 -4.99
C GLY A 129 6.93 5.24 -3.69
N PHE A 130 6.67 4.50 -2.61
CA PHE A 130 6.35 5.10 -1.31
C PHE A 130 7.57 5.73 -0.62
N THR A 131 8.79 5.23 -0.85
CA THR A 131 9.99 5.78 -0.21
C THR A 131 10.28 7.24 -0.61
N PRO A 132 10.30 7.62 -1.90
CA PRO A 132 10.38 9.03 -2.32
C PRO A 132 9.24 9.88 -1.75
N PHE A 133 8.01 9.36 -1.74
CA PHE A 133 6.87 10.04 -1.13
C PHE A 133 7.12 10.36 0.35
N LEU A 134 7.59 9.39 1.14
CA LEU A 134 7.89 9.60 2.56
C LEU A 134 8.97 10.65 2.79
N ILE A 135 10.05 10.60 2.00
CA ILE A 135 11.16 11.56 2.09
C ILE A 135 10.66 12.97 1.79
N SER A 136 9.90 13.14 0.69
CA SER A 136 9.31 14.41 0.31
C SER A 136 8.34 14.93 1.37
N PHE A 137 7.49 14.06 1.93
CA PHE A 137 6.55 14.42 2.99
C PHE A 137 7.25 14.81 4.30
N SER A 138 8.31 14.11 4.70
CA SER A 138 9.08 14.44 5.91
C SER A 138 9.87 15.75 5.80
N ASN A 139 10.20 16.17 4.58
CA ASN A 139 10.89 17.43 4.29
C ASN A 139 9.92 18.62 4.12
N ILE A 140 8.62 18.43 4.32
CA ILE A 140 7.65 19.54 4.40
C ILE A 140 7.75 20.15 5.80
N ASP A 141 8.57 21.19 5.91
CA ASP A 141 8.72 22.01 7.12
C ASP A 141 7.36 22.67 7.47
N PRO A 142 6.87 22.62 8.74
CA PRO A 142 5.58 23.21 9.13
C PRO A 142 5.48 24.74 8.93
N LYS A 143 6.56 25.41 8.50
CA LYS A 143 6.58 26.84 8.15
C LYS A 143 6.21 27.15 6.69
N GLY A 144 5.93 26.15 5.86
CA GLY A 144 5.33 26.39 4.54
C GLY A 144 6.24 27.08 3.52
N THR A 145 7.56 26.91 3.60
CA THR A 145 8.46 27.23 2.49
C THR A 145 8.47 26.07 1.49
N ASN A 146 8.27 26.42 0.22
CA ASN A 146 8.02 25.57 -0.96
C ASN A 146 9.18 24.63 -1.38
N ASP A 147 10.19 24.46 -0.56
CA ASP A 147 11.52 24.08 -1.08
C ASP A 147 11.59 22.64 -1.58
N SER A 148 10.80 21.70 -1.02
CA SER A 148 10.87 20.29 -1.39
C SER A 148 10.27 19.96 -2.76
N TYR A 149 9.20 20.65 -3.17
CA TYR A 149 8.61 20.48 -4.51
C TYR A 149 9.40 21.25 -5.58
N GLU A 150 9.97 22.41 -5.23
CA GLU A 150 10.81 23.19 -6.15
C GLU A 150 12.20 22.55 -6.36
N PHE A 151 12.80 21.92 -5.35
CA PHE A 151 14.07 21.21 -5.47
C PHE A 151 14.00 20.02 -6.45
N ILE A 152 12.95 19.19 -6.34
CA ILE A 152 12.75 18.04 -7.24
C ILE A 152 12.34 18.50 -8.64
N ARG A 153 11.49 19.52 -8.75
CA ARG A 153 11.07 20.08 -10.04
C ARG A 153 12.22 20.80 -10.76
N GLY A 154 13.10 21.48 -10.03
CA GLY A 154 14.31 22.10 -10.55
C GLY A 154 15.26 21.06 -11.13
N HIS A 155 15.58 20.01 -10.38
CA HIS A 155 16.44 18.93 -10.86
C HIS A 155 15.88 18.12 -12.03
N HIS A 156 14.55 18.07 -12.21
CA HIS A 156 13.91 17.34 -13.32
C HIS A 156 13.81 18.16 -14.62
N MET A 157 13.82 19.51 -14.53
CA MET A 157 13.83 20.40 -15.70
C MET A 157 15.21 20.54 -16.34
N ASP A 158 16.29 20.31 -15.58
CA ASP A 158 17.68 20.38 -16.09
C ASP A 158 18.04 19.24 -17.07
N TRP A 159 17.22 18.19 -17.17
CA TRP A 159 17.40 17.06 -18.10
C TRP A 159 16.55 17.16 -19.38
N ILE A 160 15.70 18.18 -19.49
CA ILE A 160 14.78 18.40 -20.63
C ILE A 160 15.19 19.64 -21.45
N ALA A 161 16.27 20.32 -21.08
CA ALA A 161 16.85 21.44 -21.84
C ALA A 161 18.03 20.99 -22.72
#